data_AF-A0A7S1X0G5-F1
#
_entry.id   AF-A0A7S1X0G5-F1
#
_cell.length_a   1.000
_cell.length_b   1.000
_cell.length_c   1.000
_cell.angle_alpha   90.00
_cell.angle_beta   90.00
_cell.angle_gamma   90.00
#
_symmetry.space_group_name_H-M   'P 1'
#
loop_
_entity.id
_entity.type
_entity.pdbx_description
1 polymer ?
#
loop_
_entity_poly.entity_id
_entity_poly.type
_entity_poly.pdbx_seq_one_letter_code
_entity_poly.pdbx_strand_id
1 'polypeptide(L)'
;NAGGQGPNQGCSLGFRDDTFGAAWNEEQGGVYATLWDDTGIRIWVFKRDCIPPDLKCNKPEPLTWGMPQAFFRFGDDCTADHFSELRIVINLTFCGDFAGPFWAWLLGGCLAKDLFCGSHVREEPRAFEEAYWAVKHVQIYQPASVPSSTPPT
;
A
#
# COMPACT_ATOMS: atom_id res chain seq x y z
N ASN A 1 -16.05 1.55 11.64
CA ASN A 1 -15.48 0.22 11.95
C ASN A 1 -16.60 -0.78 12.08
N ALA A 2 -16.40 -2.01 11.61
CA ALA A 2 -17.36 -3.09 11.82
C ALA A 2 -17.39 -3.51 13.31
N GLY A 3 -18.45 -4.21 13.72
CA GLY A 3 -18.55 -4.74 15.09
C GLY A 3 -17.35 -5.63 15.44
N GLY A 4 -16.76 -5.42 16.61
CA GLY A 4 -15.59 -6.18 17.08
C GLY A 4 -14.24 -5.72 16.53
N GLN A 5 -14.19 -4.67 15.70
CA GLN A 5 -12.94 -4.10 15.21
C GLN A 5 -12.39 -3.00 16.12
N GLY A 6 -11.06 -2.94 16.21
CA GLY A 6 -10.36 -1.85 16.87
C GLY A 6 -10.55 -0.50 16.12
N PRO A 7 -10.28 0.63 16.81
CA PRO A 7 -10.26 1.94 16.15
C PRO A 7 -9.35 1.93 14.92
N ASN A 8 -9.82 2.48 13.80
CA ASN A 8 -9.10 2.58 12.52
C ASN A 8 -8.56 1.26 11.95
N GLN A 9 -9.08 0.10 12.35
CA GLN A 9 -8.60 -1.19 11.86
C GLN A 9 -8.89 -1.40 10.36
N GLY A 10 -10.05 -0.93 9.89
CA GLY A 10 -10.48 -1.09 8.50
C GLY A 10 -10.62 -2.56 8.08
N CYS A 11 -10.42 -2.83 6.79
CA CYS A 11 -10.41 -4.18 6.22
C CYS A 11 -8.96 -4.57 5.88
N SER A 12 -8.26 -5.20 6.83
CA SER A 12 -6.85 -5.58 6.67
C SER A 12 -6.69 -6.95 5.98
N LEU A 13 -5.72 -7.07 5.08
CA LEU A 13 -5.25 -8.34 4.53
C LEU A 13 -3.78 -8.54 4.92
N GLY A 14 -3.39 -9.78 5.19
CA GLY A 14 -1.99 -10.14 5.43
C GLY A 14 -1.21 -10.24 4.12
N PHE A 15 0.03 -9.75 4.14
CA PHE A 15 0.97 -9.83 3.02
C PHE A 15 2.16 -10.72 3.40
N ARG A 16 3.02 -11.02 2.42
CA ARG A 16 4.27 -11.73 2.68
C ARG A 16 5.28 -10.76 3.31
N ASP A 17 6.14 -11.24 4.18
CA ASP A 17 7.10 -10.37 4.88
C ASP A 17 8.13 -9.73 3.94
N ASP A 18 8.37 -10.34 2.78
CA ASP A 18 9.32 -9.89 1.76
C ASP A 18 8.78 -8.79 0.83
N THR A 19 7.65 -8.17 1.17
CA THR A 19 7.07 -7.06 0.41
C THR A 19 7.24 -5.69 1.06
N PHE A 20 7.80 -5.61 2.27
CA PHE A 20 7.96 -4.34 3.00
C PHE A 20 9.28 -4.27 3.78
N GLY A 21 9.72 -3.05 4.13
CA GLY A 21 10.83 -2.81 5.05
C GLY A 21 12.18 -3.33 4.59
N ALA A 22 12.99 -3.82 5.54
CA ALA A 22 14.36 -4.26 5.29
C ALA A 22 14.45 -5.38 4.24
N ALA A 23 13.59 -6.40 4.34
CA ALA A 23 13.58 -7.52 3.39
C ALA A 23 13.26 -7.06 1.95
N TRP A 24 12.37 -6.07 1.80
CA TRP A 24 12.09 -5.47 0.49
C TRP A 24 13.28 -4.67 -0.04
N ASN A 25 13.97 -3.94 0.82
CA ASN A 25 15.14 -3.14 0.45
C ASN A 25 16.33 -4.01 0.04
N GLU A 26 16.57 -5.12 0.73
CA GLU A 26 17.61 -6.11 0.39
C GLU A 26 17.41 -6.69 -1.03
N GLU A 27 16.15 -6.86 -1.44
CA GLU A 27 15.73 -7.30 -2.78
C GLU A 27 15.66 -6.15 -3.81
N GLN A 28 16.19 -4.97 -3.46
CA GLN A 28 16.21 -3.76 -4.28
C GLN A 28 14.81 -3.23 -4.66
N GLY A 29 13.83 -3.54 -3.83
CA GLY A 29 12.44 -3.15 -3.98
C GLY A 29 11.75 -3.70 -5.23
N GLY A 30 10.88 -2.90 -5.84
CA GLY A 30 10.02 -3.39 -6.91
C GLY A 30 8.92 -2.40 -7.30
N VAL A 31 7.77 -2.93 -7.72
CA VAL A 31 6.60 -2.15 -8.14
C VAL A 31 5.39 -2.58 -7.33
N TYR A 32 4.71 -1.59 -6.74
CA TYR A 32 3.34 -1.72 -6.27
C TYR A 32 2.41 -1.20 -7.38
N ALA A 33 1.52 -2.05 -7.87
CA ALA A 33 0.52 -1.67 -8.86
C ALA A 33 -0.87 -1.77 -8.25
N THR A 34 -1.66 -0.70 -8.38
CA THR A 34 -3.05 -0.67 -7.90
C THR A 34 -3.97 -0.46 -9.10
N LEU A 35 -4.91 -1.38 -9.28
CA LEU A 35 -6.04 -1.20 -10.19
C LEU A 35 -7.26 -0.83 -9.35
N TRP A 36 -7.92 0.26 -9.72
CA TRP A 36 -9.19 0.68 -9.15
C TRP A 36 -10.19 0.82 -10.29
N ASP A 37 -11.21 -0.04 -10.26
CA ASP A 37 -12.31 -0.06 -11.23
C ASP A 37 -13.66 -0.24 -10.52
N ASP A 38 -14.73 -0.42 -11.28
CA ASP A 38 -16.10 -0.60 -10.78
C ASP A 38 -16.30 -1.93 -10.03
N THR A 39 -15.37 -2.87 -10.15
CA THR A 39 -15.41 -4.17 -9.45
C THR A 39 -14.68 -4.14 -8.11
N GLY A 40 -13.80 -3.16 -7.89
CA GLY A 40 -13.06 -3.00 -6.63
C GLY A 40 -11.66 -2.42 -6.78
N ILE A 41 -10.86 -2.62 -5.74
CA ILE A 41 -9.46 -2.20 -5.65
C ILE A 41 -8.58 -3.44 -5.55
N ARG A 42 -7.67 -3.63 -6.50
CA ARG A 42 -6.71 -4.74 -6.55
C ARG A 42 -5.29 -4.21 -6.44
N ILE A 43 -4.46 -4.90 -5.68
CA ILE A 43 -3.05 -4.54 -5.46
C ILE A 43 -2.17 -5.72 -5.79
N TRP A 44 -1.16 -5.48 -6.63
CA TRP A 44 -0.07 -6.39 -6.92
C TRP A 44 1.24 -5.83 -6.38
N VAL A 45 2.11 -6.73 -5.94
CA VAL A 45 3.48 -6.43 -5.56
C VAL A 45 4.41 -7.26 -6.42
N PHE A 46 5.20 -6.61 -7.25
CA PHE A 46 6.20 -7.24 -8.09
C PHE A 46 7.58 -6.93 -7.54
N LYS A 47 8.31 -7.95 -7.07
CA LYS A 47 9.73 -7.83 -6.77
C LYS A 47 10.51 -7.39 -8.01
N ARG A 48 11.67 -6.76 -7.81
CA ARG A 48 12.54 -6.18 -8.85
C ARG A 48 12.68 -7.06 -10.10
N ASP A 49 12.97 -8.34 -9.91
CA ASP A 49 13.23 -9.29 -11.00
C ASP A 49 11.96 -9.90 -11.61
N CYS A 50 10.82 -9.71 -10.96
CA CYS A 50 9.52 -10.22 -11.40
C CYS A 50 8.62 -9.13 -12.01
N ILE A 51 9.14 -7.91 -12.25
CA ILE A 51 8.36 -6.82 -12.85
C ILE A 51 7.91 -7.21 -14.27
N PRO A 52 6.59 -7.26 -14.53
CA PRO A 52 6.03 -7.55 -15.84
C PRO A 52 6.58 -6.67 -16.98
N PRO A 53 6.82 -7.21 -18.20
CA PRO A 53 7.38 -6.44 -19.32
C PRO A 53 6.51 -5.27 -19.76
N ASP A 54 5.19 -5.41 -19.68
CA ASP A 54 4.20 -4.38 -20.03
C ASP A 54 4.34 -3.13 -19.13
N LEU A 55 4.64 -3.32 -17.84
CA LEU A 55 4.99 -2.23 -16.91
C LEU A 55 6.33 -1.58 -17.26
N LYS A 56 7.34 -2.35 -17.68
CA LYS A 56 8.63 -1.79 -18.15
C LYS A 56 8.48 -0.95 -19.42
N CYS A 57 7.48 -1.26 -20.24
CA CYS A 57 7.14 -0.56 -21.47
C CYS A 57 6.09 0.55 -21.29
N ASN A 58 5.68 0.86 -20.06
CA ASN A 58 4.64 1.84 -19.73
C ASN A 58 3.28 1.56 -20.42
N LYS A 59 2.93 0.28 -20.62
CA LYS A 59 1.69 -0.17 -21.25
C LYS A 59 1.02 -1.23 -20.36
N PRO A 60 0.54 -0.88 -19.15
CA PRO A 60 0.04 -1.85 -18.19
C PRO A 60 -1.14 -2.67 -18.75
N GLU A 61 -1.09 -3.99 -18.56
CA GLU A 61 -2.13 -4.95 -18.89
C GLU A 61 -2.49 -5.82 -17.67
N PRO A 62 -3.27 -5.28 -16.70
CA PRO A 62 -3.51 -5.92 -15.41
C PRO A 62 -4.10 -7.33 -15.47
N LEU A 63 -4.86 -7.64 -16.53
CA LEU A 63 -5.47 -8.96 -16.73
C LEU A 63 -4.44 -10.07 -16.96
N THR A 64 -3.20 -9.72 -17.31
CA THR A 64 -2.11 -10.67 -17.57
C THR A 64 -1.25 -10.95 -16.34
N TRP A 65 -1.39 -10.15 -15.27
CA TRP A 65 -0.53 -10.21 -14.09
C TRP A 65 -0.87 -11.35 -13.10
N GLY A 66 -1.93 -12.10 -13.35
CA GLY A 66 -2.39 -13.18 -12.48
C GLY A 66 -3.07 -12.68 -11.21
N MET A 67 -3.05 -13.50 -10.16
CA MET A 67 -3.79 -13.22 -8.92
C MET A 67 -3.18 -12.02 -8.17
N PRO A 68 -3.98 -11.01 -7.82
CA PRO A 68 -3.50 -9.91 -6.98
C PRO A 68 -3.22 -10.39 -5.57
N GLN A 69 -2.31 -9.70 -4.88
CA GLN A 69 -2.01 -10.00 -3.48
C GLN A 69 -3.12 -9.50 -2.55
N ALA A 70 -3.84 -8.46 -2.95
CA ALA A 70 -5.06 -8.00 -2.28
C ALA A 70 -6.16 -7.66 -3.29
N PHE A 71 -7.40 -8.01 -2.96
CA PHE A 71 -8.58 -7.60 -3.70
C PHE A 71 -9.70 -7.19 -2.74
N PHE A 72 -10.01 -5.89 -2.72
CA PHE A 72 -11.14 -5.30 -2.02
C PHE A 72 -12.28 -5.16 -3.02
N ARG A 73 -13.20 -6.13 -3.00
CA ARG A 73 -14.32 -6.20 -3.95
C ARG A 73 -15.40 -5.17 -3.59
N PHE A 74 -15.94 -4.51 -4.61
CA PHE A 74 -17.18 -3.75 -4.49
C PHE A 74 -18.40 -4.64 -4.68
N GLY A 75 -19.48 -4.32 -3.97
CA GLY A 75 -20.74 -5.04 -3.98
C GLY A 75 -21.82 -4.26 -3.23
N ASP A 76 -22.92 -4.93 -2.90
CA ASP A 76 -24.09 -4.27 -2.30
C ASP A 76 -23.77 -3.55 -0.98
N ASP A 77 -22.86 -4.12 -0.18
CA ASP A 77 -22.45 -3.55 1.12
C ASP A 77 -21.28 -2.56 1.03
N CYS A 78 -20.67 -2.39 -0.15
CA CYS A 78 -19.53 -1.50 -0.39
C CYS A 78 -19.48 -1.10 -1.86
N THR A 79 -20.17 -0.02 -2.19
CA THR A 79 -20.30 0.48 -3.54
C THR A 79 -19.10 1.34 -3.96
N ALA A 80 -18.85 1.44 -5.26
CA ALA A 80 -17.66 2.12 -5.80
C ALA A 80 -17.61 3.62 -5.48
N ASP A 81 -18.77 4.26 -5.27
CA ASP A 81 -18.91 5.68 -4.95
C ASP A 81 -18.41 6.08 -3.56
N HIS A 82 -18.11 5.11 -2.68
CA HIS A 82 -17.37 5.37 -1.45
C HIS A 82 -15.94 5.89 -1.70
N PHE A 83 -15.41 5.71 -2.91
CA PHE A 83 -14.10 6.16 -3.31
C PHE A 83 -14.24 7.16 -4.45
N SER A 84 -13.66 8.34 -4.29
CA SER A 84 -13.65 9.38 -5.32
C SER A 84 -12.45 10.29 -5.12
N GLU A 85 -11.93 10.84 -6.23
CA GLU A 85 -10.89 11.89 -6.22
C GLU A 85 -9.69 11.59 -5.29
N LEU A 86 -9.22 10.34 -5.32
CA LEU A 86 -8.11 9.92 -4.48
C LEU A 86 -6.83 10.67 -4.86
N ARG A 87 -6.06 11.06 -3.83
CA ARG A 87 -4.74 11.66 -3.97
C ARG A 87 -3.66 10.68 -3.52
N ILE A 88 -2.56 10.65 -4.26
CA ILE A 88 -1.39 9.86 -3.86
C ILE A 88 -0.66 10.62 -2.75
N VAL A 89 -0.41 9.94 -1.63
CA VAL A 89 0.35 10.47 -0.49
C VAL A 89 1.49 9.52 -0.19
N ILE A 90 2.72 10.03 -0.22
CA ILE A 90 3.91 9.32 0.25
C ILE A 90 4.37 10.07 1.50
N ASN A 91 4.31 9.40 2.64
CA ASN A 91 4.60 9.98 3.93
C ASN A 91 5.48 9.04 4.74
N LEU A 92 6.27 9.62 5.65
CA LEU A 92 7.00 8.89 6.67
C LEU A 92 6.81 9.67 7.97
N THR A 93 6.18 9.02 8.94
CA THR A 93 5.89 9.61 10.26
C THR A 93 6.38 8.67 11.35
N PHE A 94 6.50 9.20 12.56
CA PHE A 94 7.04 8.47 13.69
C PHE A 94 6.02 8.46 14.82
N CYS A 95 5.92 7.31 15.49
CA CYS A 95 5.02 7.10 16.62
C CYS A 95 3.54 7.30 16.22
N GLY A 96 2.95 8.43 16.60
CA GLY A 96 1.55 8.73 16.36
C GLY A 96 0.59 7.69 16.93
N ASP A 97 -0.64 7.72 16.42
CA ASP A 97 -1.76 6.91 16.93
C ASP A 97 -1.58 5.41 16.71
N PHE A 98 -0.74 5.02 15.74
CA PHE A 98 -0.52 3.62 15.39
C PHE A 98 0.79 3.06 15.96
N ALA A 99 1.95 3.57 15.51
CA ALA A 99 3.24 3.01 15.93
C ALA A 99 3.58 3.33 17.39
N GLY A 100 3.08 4.44 17.93
CA GLY A 100 3.34 4.86 19.32
C GLY A 100 2.85 3.81 20.35
N PRO A 101 1.56 3.45 20.37
CA PRO A 101 1.05 2.40 21.25
C PRO A 101 1.65 1.01 20.98
N PHE A 102 1.95 0.68 19.72
CA PHE A 102 2.54 -0.61 19.35
C PHE A 102 4.02 -0.75 19.74
N TRP A 103 4.74 0.35 19.96
CA TRP A 103 6.15 0.36 20.32
C TRP A 103 6.47 -0.49 21.56
N ALA A 104 5.69 -0.33 22.63
CA ALA A 104 5.87 -1.10 23.86
C ALA A 104 5.57 -2.60 23.66
N TRP A 105 4.68 -2.94 22.72
CA TRP A 105 4.39 -4.33 22.36
C TRP A 105 5.56 -4.97 21.59
N LEU A 106 6.14 -4.24 20.62
CA LEU A 106 7.28 -4.72 19.81
C LEU A 106 8.54 -4.98 20.65
N LEU A 107 8.78 -4.19 21.70
CA LEU A 107 9.96 -4.33 22.57
C LEU A 107 9.80 -5.37 23.70
N GLY A 108 8.78 -6.24 23.64
CA GLY A 108 8.59 -7.32 24.62
C GLY A 108 7.85 -6.90 25.90
N GLY A 109 7.05 -5.83 25.86
CA GLY A 109 6.13 -5.47 26.94
C GLY A 109 6.77 -4.68 28.09
N CYS A 110 6.55 -5.10 29.34
CA CYS A 110 6.76 -4.31 30.57
C CYS A 110 8.17 -3.74 30.77
N LEU A 111 9.21 -4.34 30.19
CA LEU A 111 10.61 -3.90 30.33
C LEU A 111 10.91 -2.62 29.51
N ALA A 112 10.04 -2.26 28.57
CA ALA A 112 10.19 -1.07 27.73
C ALA A 112 9.19 0.04 28.09
N LYS A 113 8.47 -0.06 29.21
CA LYS A 113 7.47 0.95 29.62
C LYS A 113 8.04 2.36 29.78
N ASP A 114 9.34 2.47 30.05
CA ASP A 114 10.04 3.75 30.17
C ASP A 114 10.67 4.23 28.84
N LEU A 115 10.65 3.38 27.80
CA LEU A 115 11.10 3.71 26.45
C LEU A 115 9.89 4.17 25.61
N PHE A 116 9.54 5.44 25.75
CA PHE A 116 8.54 6.06 24.88
C PHE A 116 9.08 6.16 23.46
N CYS A 117 8.27 5.78 22.45
CA CYS A 117 8.63 5.89 21.03
C CYS A 117 9.21 7.27 20.69
N GLY A 118 8.63 8.34 21.23
CA GLY A 118 9.11 9.70 21.02
C GLY A 118 10.52 9.97 21.57
N SER A 119 10.93 9.32 22.67
CA SER A 119 12.29 9.43 23.19
C SER A 119 13.28 8.72 22.26
N HIS A 120 12.96 7.51 21.80
CA HIS A 120 13.81 6.78 20.86
C HIS A 120 14.01 7.56 19.54
N VAL A 121 12.93 8.10 18.98
CA VAL A 121 12.99 8.92 17.75
C VAL A 121 13.84 10.18 17.95
N ARG A 122 13.81 10.79 19.14
CA ARG A 122 14.59 12.00 19.46
C ARG A 122 16.07 11.70 19.70
N GLU A 123 16.36 10.60 20.40
CA GLU A 123 17.68 10.32 20.97
C GLU A 123 18.54 9.43 20.08
N GLU A 124 17.94 8.64 19.18
CA GLU A 124 18.63 7.68 18.32
C GLU A 124 18.48 8.01 16.82
N PRO A 125 18.96 9.18 16.34
CA PRO A 125 18.76 9.60 14.95
C PRO A 125 19.37 8.62 13.93
N ARG A 126 20.43 7.90 14.31
CA ARG A 126 21.09 6.91 13.46
C ARG A 126 20.26 5.65 13.22
N ALA A 127 19.27 5.36 14.07
CA ALA A 127 18.35 4.24 13.87
C ALA A 127 17.46 4.41 12.63
N PHE A 128 17.39 5.62 12.07
CA PHE A 128 16.53 5.99 10.95
C PHE A 128 17.30 6.25 9.65
N GLU A 129 18.57 5.86 9.56
CA GLU A 129 19.39 6.00 8.33
C GLU A 129 18.72 5.31 7.12
N GLU A 130 18.00 4.21 7.33
CA GLU A 130 17.26 3.46 6.30
C GLU A 130 15.77 3.88 6.17
N ALA A 131 15.33 4.91 6.90
CA ALA A 131 13.95 5.36 6.90
C ALA A 131 13.72 6.44 5.82
N TYR A 132 13.73 6.04 4.55
CA TYR A 132 13.48 6.95 3.42
C TYR A 132 12.77 6.24 2.26
N TRP A 133 12.24 7.02 1.31
CA TRP A 133 11.68 6.53 0.06
C TRP A 133 12.62 6.84 -1.10
N ALA A 134 13.09 5.81 -1.83
CA ALA A 134 13.75 5.97 -3.13
C ALA A 134 12.77 5.65 -4.27
N VAL A 135 12.01 6.66 -4.70
CA VAL A 135 10.96 6.50 -5.73
C VAL A 135 11.54 6.75 -7.12
N LYS A 136 11.51 5.74 -7.99
CA LYS A 136 11.95 5.88 -9.38
C LYS A 136 10.94 6.65 -10.24
N HIS A 137 9.66 6.35 -10.10
CA HIS A 137 8.56 7.03 -10.77
C HIS A 137 7.24 6.69 -10.08
N VAL A 138 6.26 7.57 -10.26
CA VAL A 138 4.84 7.31 -10.01
C VAL A 138 4.13 7.54 -11.33
N GLN A 139 3.42 6.54 -11.83
CA GLN A 139 2.72 6.59 -13.11
C GLN A 139 1.24 6.28 -12.88
N ILE A 140 0.38 7.06 -13.52
CA ILE A 140 -1.07 6.93 -13.44
C ILE A 140 -1.57 6.67 -14.86
N TYR A 141 -2.42 5.65 -14.99
CA TYR A 141 -3.02 5.24 -16.24
C TYR A 141 -4.53 5.32 -16.11
N GLN A 142 -5.19 5.65 -17.20
CA GLN A 142 -6.64 5.56 -17.32
C GLN A 142 -6.97 4.60 -18.48
N PRO A 143 -8.02 3.78 -18.36
CA PRO A 143 -8.52 3.01 -19.48
C PRO A 143 -8.81 3.94 -20.67
N ALA A 144 -8.51 3.49 -21.88
CA ALA A 144 -8.93 4.23 -23.07
C ALA A 144 -10.46 4.37 -23.05
N SER A 145 -10.97 5.58 -23.24
CA SER A 145 -12.40 5.79 -23.43
C SER A 145 -12.82 5.09 -24.73
N VAL A 146 -13.77 4.15 -24.65
CA VAL A 146 -14.41 3.62 -25.85
C VAL A 146 -15.26 4.76 -26.43
N PRO A 147 -15.00 5.25 -27.66
CA PRO A 147 -15.88 6.24 -28.25
C PRO A 147 -17.26 5.60 -28.45
N SER A 148 -18.31 6.24 -27.93
CA SER A 148 -19.68 5.80 -28.16
C SER A 148 -19.98 5.88 -29.66
N SER A 149 -20.00 4.75 -30.36
CA SER A 149 -20.52 4.67 -31.71
C SER A 149 -22.04 4.81 -31.64
N THR A 150 -22.56 6.02 -31.57
CA THR A 150 -23.97 6.28 -31.87
C THR A 150 -24.12 6.21 -33.40
N PRO A 151 -24.87 5.25 -33.96
CA PRO A 151 -25.16 5.26 -35.39
C PRO A 151 -25.94 6.54 -35.73
N PRO A 152 -25.63 7.22 -36.85
CA PRO A 152 -26.48 8.30 -37.33
C PRO A 152 -27.85 7.73 -37.70
N THR A 153 -28.90 8.37 -37.18
CA THR A 153 -30.31 8.13 -37.53
C THR A 153 -30.61 8.50 -38.98
#